data_AF-A0A258B1N2-F1
#
_entry.id   AF-A0A258B1N2-F1
#
_cell.length_a   1.000
_cell.length_b   1.000
_cell.length_c   1.000
_cell.angle_alpha   90.00
_cell.angle_beta   90.00
_cell.angle_gamma   90.00
#
_symmetry.space_group_name_H-M   'P 1'
#
loop_
_entity.id
_entity.type
_entity.pdbx_description
1 polymer ?
#
loop_
_entity_poly.entity_id
_entity_poly.type
_entity_poly.pdbx_seq_one_letter_code
_entity_poly.pdbx_strand_id
1 'polypeptide(L)'
;MLIGSSALAQTPTVVVEANRSAANPIDSLRQKTADVAGATEFLSETDWANRRAVTLKDMVDFTPGIVAQARNGAESMRLSIRGSGLTRTFQGRGILLLQDGVPINTADGSFSERTMALSTPYAGRTPAYYGNV
;
A
#
# COMPACT_ATOMS: atom_id res chain seq x y z
N MET A 1 -46.75 52.63 2.13
CA MET A 1 -46.64 51.30 1.51
C MET A 1 -45.15 50.95 1.48
N LEU A 2 -44.70 50.08 2.39
CA LEU A 2 -43.32 49.59 2.53
C LEU A 2 -43.07 48.47 1.52
N ILE A 3 -41.88 48.43 0.89
CA ILE A 3 -41.06 47.27 0.47
C ILE A 3 -39.92 47.85 -0.42
N GLY A 4 -38.62 47.64 -0.27
CA GLY A 4 -37.77 46.82 0.59
C GLY A 4 -36.42 46.75 -0.16
N SER A 5 -35.43 47.57 0.20
CA SER A 5 -34.10 47.54 -0.42
C SER A 5 -33.35 46.29 0.04
N SER A 6 -33.16 45.33 -0.86
CA SER A 6 -32.31 44.17 -0.62
C SER A 6 -30.84 44.59 -0.61
N ALA A 7 -30.25 44.62 0.58
CA ALA A 7 -28.81 44.77 0.75
C ALA A 7 -28.10 43.54 0.17
N LEU A 8 -27.15 43.77 -0.74
CA LEU A 8 -26.24 42.75 -1.24
C LEU A 8 -25.37 42.28 -0.06
N ALA A 9 -25.70 41.13 0.52
CA ALA A 9 -24.93 40.52 1.59
C ALA A 9 -23.57 40.06 1.00
N GLN A 10 -22.53 40.83 1.29
CA GLN A 10 -21.14 40.47 0.98
C GLN A 10 -20.80 39.19 1.77
N THR A 11 -20.67 38.06 1.07
CA THR A 11 -20.25 36.80 1.68
C THR A 11 -18.79 36.96 2.15
N PRO A 12 -18.44 36.60 3.41
CA PRO A 12 -17.05 36.66 3.83
C PRO A 12 -16.24 35.67 2.98
N THR A 13 -15.26 36.20 2.25
CA THR A 13 -14.28 35.38 1.54
C THR A 13 -13.47 34.62 2.57
N VAL A 14 -13.73 33.32 2.69
CA VAL A 14 -12.90 32.41 3.47
C VAL A 14 -11.68 32.09 2.61
N VAL A 15 -10.56 32.71 2.92
CA VAL A 15 -9.26 32.35 2.33
C VAL A 15 -8.82 31.06 3.01
N VAL A 16 -8.99 29.94 2.30
CA VAL A 16 -8.46 28.64 2.73
C VAL A 16 -6.98 28.62 2.38
N GLU A 17 -6.14 29.04 3.32
CA GLU A 17 -4.71 28.78 3.22
C GLU A 17 -4.49 27.29 3.48
N ALA A 18 -4.18 26.54 2.41
CA ALA A 18 -3.75 25.16 2.53
C ALA A 18 -2.38 25.13 3.20
N ASN A 19 -2.37 25.09 4.53
CA ASN A 19 -1.16 24.85 5.31
C ASN A 19 -0.77 23.38 5.07
N ARG A 20 0.03 23.14 4.03
CA ARG A 20 0.54 21.81 3.68
C ARG A 20 1.48 21.41 4.80
N SER A 21 0.95 20.71 5.80
CA SER A 21 1.71 20.21 6.94
C SER A 21 2.98 19.53 6.42
N ALA A 22 4.14 20.06 6.81
CA ALA A 22 5.42 19.81 6.16
C ALA A 22 5.98 18.39 6.39
N ALA A 23 5.28 17.54 7.14
CA ALA A 23 5.65 16.15 7.32
C ALA A 23 5.05 15.33 6.18
N ASN A 24 5.88 14.94 5.20
CA ASN A 24 5.47 13.96 4.20
C ASN A 24 5.08 12.66 4.93
N PRO A 25 3.83 12.17 4.82
CA PRO A 25 3.39 10.97 5.52
C PRO A 25 4.27 9.76 5.22
N ILE A 26 4.90 9.72 4.05
CA ILE A 26 5.84 8.67 3.64
C ILE A 26 7.10 8.64 4.53
N ASP A 27 7.63 9.80 4.92
CA ASP A 27 8.82 9.87 5.79
C ASP A 27 8.51 9.36 7.19
N SER A 28 7.31 9.66 7.70
CA SER A 28 6.86 9.11 8.99
C SER A 28 6.68 7.59 8.96
N LEU A 29 6.25 7.03 7.83
CA LEU A 29 6.08 5.58 7.65
C LEU A 29 7.44 4.88 7.52
N ARG A 30 8.38 5.48 6.78
CA ARG A 30 9.76 5.01 6.69
C ARG A 30 10.42 4.99 8.07
N GLN A 31 10.21 6.04 8.87
CA GLN A 31 10.73 6.10 10.23
C GLN A 31 10.14 4.98 11.10
N LYS A 32 8.82 4.76 11.04
CA LYS A 32 8.18 3.63 11.73
C LYS A 32 8.78 2.29 11.33
N THR A 33 9.11 2.10 10.05
CA THR A 33 9.74 0.86 9.58
C THR A 33 11.12 0.71 10.21
N ALA A 34 11.90 1.78 10.23
CA ALA A 34 13.24 1.80 10.83
C ALA A 34 13.23 1.56 12.35
N ASP A 35 12.15 1.95 13.04
CA ASP A 35 11.98 1.75 14.48
C ASP A 35 11.61 0.29 14.83
N VAL A 36 11.19 -0.54 13.86
CA VAL A 36 10.90 -1.96 14.10
C VAL A 36 12.21 -2.73 14.22
N ALA A 37 12.41 -3.38 15.36
CA ALA A 37 13.52 -4.28 15.56
C ALA A 37 13.42 -5.50 14.61
N GLY A 38 14.47 -5.73 13.81
CA GLY A 38 14.56 -6.88 12.92
C GLY A 38 14.87 -6.50 11.48
N ALA A 39 14.60 -7.42 10.55
CA ALA A 39 14.71 -7.14 9.12
C ALA A 39 13.39 -6.57 8.61
N THR A 40 13.40 -5.32 8.19
CA THR A 40 12.21 -4.66 7.64
C THR A 40 12.60 -3.85 6.42
N GLU A 41 11.71 -3.78 5.44
CA GLU A 41 11.91 -3.01 4.22
C GLU A 41 10.68 -2.17 3.92
N PHE A 42 10.89 -0.94 3.49
CA PHE A 42 9.83 -0.02 3.09
C PHE A 42 9.92 0.21 1.59
N LEU A 43 8.86 -0.19 0.87
CA LEU A 43 8.74 0.02 -0.57
C LEU A 43 7.83 1.22 -0.84
N SER A 44 8.41 2.23 -1.48
CA SER A 44 7.72 3.44 -1.91
C SER A 44 7.35 3.37 -3.39
N GLU A 45 6.54 4.32 -3.85
CA GLU A 45 6.17 4.43 -5.27
C GLU A 45 7.41 4.54 -6.18
N THR A 46 8.45 5.26 -5.76
CA THR A 46 9.67 5.43 -6.56
C THR A 46 10.44 4.14 -6.79
N ASP A 47 10.26 3.14 -5.92
CA ASP A 47 10.96 1.86 -6.02
C ASP A 47 10.43 1.01 -7.18
N TRP A 48 9.21 1.24 -7.65
CA TRP A 48 8.58 0.48 -8.75
C TRP A 48 8.00 1.35 -9.87
N ALA A 49 7.93 2.68 -9.73
CA ALA A 49 7.36 3.59 -10.72
C ALA A 49 8.02 3.51 -12.11
N ASN A 50 9.32 3.23 -12.17
CA ASN A 50 10.07 3.11 -13.43
C ASN A 50 10.00 1.71 -14.05
N ARG A 51 9.18 0.81 -13.51
CA ARG A 51 9.04 -0.57 -13.97
C ARG A 51 7.57 -0.90 -14.22
N ARG A 52 7.34 -2.01 -14.90
CA ARG A 52 5.99 -2.56 -15.07
C ARG A 52 5.51 -3.08 -13.71
N ALA A 53 4.73 -2.30 -12.97
CA ALA A 53 4.13 -2.70 -11.69
C ALA A 53 2.67 -3.15 -11.87
N VAL A 54 2.47 -4.29 -12.53
CA VAL A 54 1.13 -4.85 -12.77
C VAL A 54 0.76 -5.87 -11.69
N THR A 55 1.76 -6.53 -11.11
CA THR A 55 1.58 -7.57 -10.11
C THR A 55 2.40 -7.27 -8.87
N LEU A 56 2.02 -7.87 -7.74
CA LEU A 56 2.83 -7.79 -6.53
C LEU A 56 4.25 -8.33 -6.72
N LYS A 57 4.42 -9.35 -7.58
CA LYS A 57 5.76 -9.84 -7.94
C LYS A 57 6.63 -8.68 -8.43
N ASP A 58 6.11 -7.86 -9.35
CA ASP A 58 6.88 -6.77 -9.94
C ASP A 58 7.32 -5.72 -8.91
N MET A 59 6.58 -5.58 -7.82
CA MET A 59 6.88 -4.65 -6.73
C MET A 59 7.94 -5.20 -5.77
N VAL A 60 7.89 -6.49 -5.45
CA VAL A 60 8.76 -7.12 -4.43
C VAL A 60 9.92 -7.93 -4.99
N ASP A 61 10.04 -8.05 -6.32
CA ASP A 61 11.04 -8.91 -6.98
C ASP A 61 12.48 -8.59 -6.60
N PHE A 62 12.74 -7.33 -6.24
CA PHE A 62 14.06 -6.81 -5.92
C PHE A 62 14.32 -6.69 -4.41
N THR A 63 13.35 -7.07 -3.58
CA THR A 63 13.50 -7.04 -2.13
C THR A 63 14.26 -8.29 -1.64
N PRO A 64 15.39 -8.14 -0.96
CA PRO A 64 16.17 -9.27 -0.46
C PRO A 64 15.38 -10.17 0.51
N GLY A 65 15.53 -11.48 0.33
CA GLY A 65 14.86 -12.48 1.17
C GLY A 65 13.40 -12.75 0.81
N ILE A 66 12.84 -12.02 -0.16
CA ILE A 66 11.53 -12.31 -0.75
C ILE A 66 11.72 -13.03 -2.08
N VAL A 67 10.96 -14.11 -2.28
CA VAL A 67 10.88 -14.81 -3.56
C VAL A 67 9.44 -14.79 -4.01
N ALA A 68 9.17 -14.06 -5.09
CA ALA A 68 7.87 -13.99 -5.75
C ALA A 68 7.96 -14.62 -7.15
N GLN A 69 7.15 -15.63 -7.43
CA GLN A 69 7.12 -16.32 -8.72
C GLN A 69 5.72 -16.26 -9.31
N ALA A 70 5.57 -15.58 -10.45
CA ALA A 70 4.31 -15.50 -11.16
C ALA A 70 3.95 -16.87 -11.74
N ARG A 71 2.68 -17.22 -11.67
CA ARG A 71 2.08 -18.41 -12.26
C ARG A 71 0.91 -17.98 -13.15
N ASN A 72 0.71 -18.69 -14.25
CA ASN A 72 -0.39 -18.43 -15.19
C ASN A 72 -0.46 -16.97 -15.66
N GLY A 73 0.66 -16.40 -16.10
CA GLY A 73 0.65 -15.10 -16.80
C GLY A 73 0.29 -13.86 -15.96
N ALA A 74 0.24 -13.96 -14.62
CA ALA A 74 0.03 -12.91 -13.59
C ALA A 74 -1.17 -13.17 -12.66
N GLU A 75 -2.01 -14.16 -12.94
CA GLU A 75 -3.26 -14.38 -12.19
C GLU A 75 -3.05 -15.00 -10.80
N SER A 76 -1.93 -15.68 -10.60
CA SER A 76 -1.53 -16.26 -9.33
C SER A 76 -0.03 -16.14 -9.15
N MET A 77 0.45 -16.11 -7.92
CA MET A 77 1.89 -16.12 -7.65
C MET A 77 2.21 -16.98 -6.44
N ARG A 78 3.43 -17.50 -6.38
CA ARG A 78 4.00 -18.02 -5.14
C ARG A 78 4.76 -16.88 -4.48
N LEU A 79 4.46 -16.62 -3.21
CA LEU A 79 5.18 -15.67 -2.37
C LEU A 79 5.84 -16.42 -1.21
N SER A 80 7.13 -16.18 -1.00
CA SER A 80 7.84 -16.70 0.17
C SER A 80 8.82 -15.68 0.75
N ILE A 81 8.95 -15.68 2.06
CA ILE A 81 9.85 -14.80 2.82
C ILE A 81 10.78 -15.68 3.63
N ARG A 82 12.08 -15.63 3.35
CA ARG A 82 13.11 -16.47 3.99
C ARG A 82 12.74 -17.96 4.04
N GLY A 83 12.10 -18.47 2.98
CA GLY A 83 11.63 -19.86 2.87
C GLY A 83 10.24 -20.14 3.47
N SER A 84 9.68 -19.21 4.27
CA SER A 84 8.30 -19.33 4.74
C SER A 84 7.31 -19.12 3.58
N GLY A 85 6.32 -19.99 3.42
CA GLY A 85 5.41 -19.98 2.27
C GLY A 85 5.84 -20.82 1.07
N LEU A 86 7.03 -21.44 1.11
CA LEU A 86 7.56 -22.24 -0.01
C LEU A 86 6.81 -23.56 -0.25
N THR A 87 6.19 -24.12 0.79
CA THR A 87 5.70 -25.51 0.81
C THR A 87 4.49 -25.78 -0.08
N ARG A 88 3.74 -24.74 -0.49
CA ARG A 88 2.51 -24.91 -1.27
C ARG A 88 2.61 -24.27 -2.64
N THR A 89 1.92 -24.89 -3.58
CA THR A 89 1.82 -24.44 -4.97
C THR A 89 0.61 -23.53 -5.16
N PHE A 90 -0.45 -23.73 -4.39
CA PHE A 90 -1.70 -22.95 -4.40
C PHE A 90 -2.06 -22.55 -2.98
N GLN A 91 -2.48 -21.29 -2.81
CA GLN A 91 -2.78 -20.67 -1.52
C GLN A 91 -1.54 -20.68 -0.60
N GLY A 92 -0.84 -19.55 -0.57
CA GLY A 92 0.25 -19.33 0.37
C GLY A 92 -0.21 -19.47 1.82
N ARG A 93 0.71 -19.88 2.70
CA ARG A 93 0.51 -20.01 4.14
C ARG A 93 1.84 -19.86 4.85
N GLY A 94 1.82 -19.41 6.11
CA GLY A 94 3.04 -19.28 6.93
C GLY A 94 3.66 -17.88 6.92
N ILE A 95 3.06 -16.94 6.19
CA ILE A 95 3.35 -15.51 6.31
C ILE A 95 2.05 -14.78 6.61
N LEU A 96 2.13 -13.76 7.46
CA LEU A 96 1.02 -12.87 7.75
C LEU A 96 1.03 -11.74 6.73
N LEU A 97 -0.10 -11.51 6.08
CA LEU A 97 -0.27 -10.42 5.14
C LEU A 97 -1.28 -9.45 5.70
N LEU A 98 -0.87 -8.19 5.70
CA LEU A 98 -1.67 -7.08 6.17
C LEU A 98 -1.95 -6.17 4.97
N GLN A 99 -3.21 -5.85 4.76
CA GLN A 99 -3.61 -4.77 3.85
C GLN A 99 -4.21 -3.66 4.71
N ASP A 100 -3.63 -2.47 4.65
CA ASP A 100 -4.04 -1.32 5.47
C ASP A 100 -4.07 -1.63 6.99
N GLY A 101 -3.23 -2.57 7.43
CA GLY A 101 -3.17 -3.05 8.82
C GLY A 101 -4.18 -4.15 9.17
N VAL A 102 -5.03 -4.57 8.23
CA VAL A 102 -6.00 -5.66 8.43
C VAL A 102 -5.43 -6.98 7.90
N PRO A 103 -5.48 -8.07 8.68
CA PRO A 103 -5.06 -9.38 8.18
C PRO A 103 -5.98 -9.87 7.07
N ILE A 104 -5.40 -10.19 5.92
CA ILE A 104 -6.12 -10.77 4.77
C ILE A 104 -6.06 -12.31 4.76
N ASN A 105 -5.34 -12.90 5.71
CA ASN A 105 -5.25 -14.33 5.88
C ASN A 105 -6.57 -14.90 6.43
N THR A 106 -6.90 -16.10 5.98
CA THR A 106 -7.94 -16.95 6.55
C THR A 106 -7.53 -17.43 7.96
N ALA A 107 -8.49 -17.88 8.76
CA ALA A 107 -8.27 -18.38 10.12
C ALA A 107 -7.26 -19.55 10.21
N ASP A 108 -7.07 -20.32 9.15
CA ASP A 108 -6.06 -21.38 9.07
C ASP A 108 -4.66 -20.87 8.66
N GLY A 109 -4.49 -19.55 8.58
CA GLY A 109 -3.28 -18.85 8.16
C GLY A 109 -3.02 -18.87 6.65
N SER A 110 -3.89 -19.51 5.87
CA SER A 110 -3.80 -19.49 4.41
C SER A 110 -4.19 -18.10 3.88
N PHE A 111 -3.66 -17.72 2.72
CA PHE A 111 -4.09 -16.54 2.01
C PHE A 111 -4.20 -16.87 0.52
N SER A 112 -5.05 -16.11 -0.17
CA SER A 112 -5.17 -16.20 -1.62
C SER A 112 -4.47 -14.99 -2.23
N GLU A 113 -3.54 -15.24 -3.15
CA GLU A 113 -2.75 -14.19 -3.79
C GLU A 113 -3.62 -13.34 -4.74
N ARG A 114 -4.77 -13.89 -5.15
CA ARG A 114 -5.78 -13.23 -5.99
C ARG A 114 -6.53 -12.12 -5.27
N THR A 115 -6.60 -12.19 -3.94
CA THR A 115 -7.19 -11.12 -3.10
C THR A 115 -6.30 -9.89 -3.08
N MET A 116 -5.00 -10.04 -3.35
CA MET A 116 -4.02 -8.97 -3.29
C MET A 116 -3.77 -8.30 -4.65
N ALA A 117 -4.72 -8.38 -5.57
CA ALA A 117 -4.70 -7.59 -6.79
C ALA A 117 -4.83 -6.11 -6.40
N LEU A 118 -3.67 -5.50 -6.17
CA LEU A 118 -3.50 -4.08 -5.91
C LEU A 118 -4.28 -3.31 -6.98
N SER A 119 -5.18 -2.43 -6.55
CA SER A 119 -5.80 -1.45 -7.43
C SER A 119 -4.72 -0.80 -8.28
N THR A 120 -4.85 -0.90 -9.60
CA THR A 120 -3.93 -0.35 -10.59
C THR A 120 -3.39 1.02 -10.16
N PRO A 121 -2.07 1.26 -10.23
CA PRO A 121 -1.47 2.48 -9.71
C PRO A 121 -2.01 3.69 -10.47
N TYR A 122 -2.76 4.53 -9.78
CA TYR A 122 -2.97 5.92 -10.16
C TYR A 122 -2.14 6.76 -9.19
N ALA A 123 -1.24 7.58 -9.73
CA ALA A 123 -0.38 8.45 -8.94
C ALA A 123 -1.21 9.26 -7.93
N GLY A 124 -0.85 9.21 -6.65
CA GLY A 124 -1.45 10.03 -5.60
C GLY A 124 -2.64 9.43 -4.81
N ARG A 125 -2.98 8.14 -4.97
CA ARG A 125 -4.06 7.50 -4.19
C ARG A 125 -3.70 6.21 -3.46
N THR A 126 -2.51 5.67 -3.66
CA THR A 126 -2.11 4.37 -3.09
C THR A 126 -1.43 4.56 -1.73
N PRO A 127 -1.91 3.93 -0.64
CA PRO A 127 -1.19 3.92 0.62
C PRO A 127 0.12 3.15 0.49
N ALA A 128 1.17 3.59 1.17
CA ALA A 128 2.45 2.89 1.19
C ALA A 128 2.29 1.52 1.88
N TYR A 129 2.88 0.48 1.30
CA TYR A 129 2.85 -0.86 1.87
C TYR A 129 3.85 -0.93 3.04
N TYR A 130 3.36 -1.37 4.20
CA TYR A 130 4.16 -1.56 5.41
C TYR A 130 4.02 -3.00 5.87
N GLY A 131 5.12 -3.75 5.86
CA GLY A 131 5.18 -5.13 6.33
C GLY A 131 6.53 -5.43 6.95
N ASN A 132 6.54 -6.36 7.90
CA ASN A 132 7.74 -6.97 8.44
C ASN A 132 8.19 -8.16 7.55
N VAL A 133 9.51 -8.33 7.39
CA VAL A 133 10.13 -9.43 6.63
C VAL A 133 10.70 -10.48 7.60
#